data_AF-A0A538EDR8-F1
#
_entry.id   AF-A0A538EDR8-F1
#
_cell.length_a   1.000
_cell.length_b   1.000
_cell.length_c   1.000
_cell.angle_alpha   90.00
_cell.angle_beta   90.00
_cell.angle_gamma   90.00
#
_symmetry.space_group_name_H-M   'P 1'
#
loop_
_entity.id
_entity.type
_entity.pdbx_description
1 polymer ?
#
loop_
_entity_poly.entity_id
_entity_poly.type
_entity_poly.pdbx_seq_one_letter_code
_entity_poly.pdbx_strand_id
1 'polypeptide(L)'
;MRRRKTRTRRLEVGAALAAALSLSACGGAKHSAPPPPTLSSSLASSLAAQSDAVAGALASGDSCRAQTLARGLQARTIAAINQGRVEPRLQEQLSSAVNTLVATVRCVPPPAPTIREQKHPEKHGHGKHKGHGKHDGDD
;
A
#
# COMPACT_ATOMS: atom_id res chain seq x y z
N MET A 1 -20.28 54.54 -29.96
CA MET A 1 -20.09 55.84 -29.27
C MET A 1 -21.16 56.04 -28.20
N ARG A 2 -20.73 56.49 -27.01
CA ARG A 2 -21.49 57.23 -25.96
C ARG A 2 -22.47 56.49 -25.01
N ARG A 3 -22.01 56.45 -23.75
CA ARG A 3 -22.64 56.23 -22.43
C ARG A 3 -24.07 56.77 -22.25
N ARG A 4 -24.84 56.10 -21.38
CA ARG A 4 -25.78 56.62 -20.35
C ARG A 4 -26.42 55.41 -19.65
N LYS A 5 -26.79 55.35 -18.38
CA LYS A 5 -26.51 56.09 -17.15
C LYS A 5 -27.13 55.20 -16.06
N THR A 6 -26.36 54.92 -15.01
CA THR A 6 -26.75 54.34 -13.72
C THR A 6 -28.22 54.56 -13.31
N ARG A 7 -28.94 53.47 -12.99
CA ARG A 7 -30.00 53.47 -11.96
C ARG A 7 -29.87 52.24 -11.06
N THR A 8 -29.15 52.48 -9.97
CA THR A 8 -29.32 51.85 -8.67
C THR A 8 -30.80 51.66 -8.30
N ARG A 9 -31.20 50.40 -8.16
CA ARG A 9 -32.16 49.89 -7.17
C ARG A 9 -31.46 48.65 -6.60
N ARG A 10 -30.66 48.72 -5.51
CA ARG A 10 -31.08 48.71 -4.10
C ARG A 10 -32.40 47.94 -3.94
N LEU A 11 -32.54 46.88 -3.16
CA LEU A 11 -31.67 46.15 -2.25
C LEU A 11 -32.58 45.00 -1.79
N GLU A 12 -32.28 43.75 -2.11
CA GLU A 12 -32.89 42.56 -1.47
C GLU A 12 -31.77 41.51 -1.49
N VAL A 13 -30.82 41.61 -0.56
CA VAL A 13 -30.80 40.79 0.66
C VAL A 13 -30.79 39.29 0.31
N GLY A 14 -29.66 38.86 -0.25
CA GLY A 14 -29.20 37.48 -0.23
C GLY A 14 -27.78 37.50 0.34
N ALA A 15 -27.70 37.70 1.65
CA ALA A 15 -26.45 37.82 2.38
C ALA A 15 -25.70 36.48 2.43
N ALA A 16 -24.37 36.60 2.23
CA ALA A 16 -23.30 35.76 2.78
C ALA A 16 -23.20 34.31 2.23
N LEU A 17 -22.09 33.82 1.70
CA LEU A 17 -20.67 34.14 1.88
C LEU A 17 -19.95 34.05 0.52
N ALA A 18 -19.60 35.20 -0.05
CA ALA A 18 -18.53 35.30 -1.04
C ALA A 18 -17.24 35.62 -0.28
N ALA A 19 -16.57 34.61 0.26
CA ALA A 19 -15.21 34.75 0.79
C ALA A 19 -14.21 34.73 -0.37
N ALA A 20 -14.12 35.87 -1.05
CA ALA A 20 -13.01 36.14 -1.95
C ALA A 20 -11.77 36.53 -1.13
N LEU A 21 -10.61 36.05 -1.60
CA LEU A 21 -9.25 36.55 -1.36
C LEU A 21 -8.64 36.12 -0.01
N SER A 22 -7.62 35.26 -0.02
CA SER A 22 -6.27 35.71 -0.39
C SER A 22 -5.44 34.56 -0.96
N LEU A 23 -5.06 34.68 -2.23
CA LEU A 23 -3.82 34.07 -2.70
C LEU A 23 -2.71 34.70 -1.86
N SER A 24 -2.17 33.97 -0.89
CA SER A 24 -0.86 34.32 -0.35
C SER A 24 0.12 34.10 -1.50
N ALA A 25 0.39 35.20 -2.21
CA ALA A 25 1.60 35.36 -2.97
C ALA A 25 2.75 35.05 -2.01
N CYS A 26 3.36 33.88 -2.21
CA CYS A 26 4.63 33.57 -1.59
C CYS A 26 5.61 34.61 -2.11
N GLY A 27 5.82 35.67 -1.32
CA GLY A 27 6.85 36.65 -1.56
C GLY A 27 8.20 35.94 -1.52
N GLY A 28 8.86 35.88 -2.67
CA GLY A 28 10.20 35.34 -2.80
C GLY A 28 10.77 35.83 -4.12
N ALA A 29 11.85 36.59 -4.04
CA ALA A 29 12.46 37.36 -5.12
C ALA A 29 12.54 36.66 -6.49
N LYS A 30 12.50 37.45 -7.57
CA LYS A 30 12.97 37.05 -8.90
C LYS A 30 14.50 36.84 -8.90
N HIS A 31 14.96 35.88 -8.10
CA HIS A 31 16.14 35.11 -8.44
C HIS A 31 15.64 34.00 -9.36
N SER A 32 16.24 33.85 -10.54
CA SER A 32 16.05 32.62 -11.31
C SER A 32 16.42 31.46 -10.39
N ALA A 33 15.42 30.77 -9.86
CA ALA A 33 15.63 29.62 -9.01
C ALA A 33 16.43 28.58 -9.81
N PRO A 34 17.36 27.85 -9.18
CA PRO A 34 17.98 26.70 -9.83
C PRO A 34 16.89 25.80 -10.43
N PRO A 35 17.14 25.16 -11.58
CA PRO A 35 16.18 24.23 -12.15
C PRO A 35 15.77 23.19 -11.09
N PRO A 36 14.51 22.75 -11.10
CA PRO A 36 14.04 21.74 -10.15
C PRO A 36 14.90 20.47 -10.31
N PRO A 37 15.23 19.78 -9.20
CA PRO A 37 15.98 18.54 -9.29
C PRO A 37 15.15 17.50 -10.06
N THR A 38 15.81 16.71 -10.89
CA THR A 38 15.15 15.77 -11.79
C THR A 38 15.58 14.34 -11.52
N LEU A 39 14.71 13.39 -11.90
CA LEU A 39 15.07 11.99 -12.03
C LEU A 39 15.23 11.66 -13.51
N SER A 40 16.17 10.77 -13.83
CA SER A 40 16.22 10.20 -15.17
C SER A 40 14.87 9.54 -15.50
N SER A 41 14.41 9.70 -16.74
CA SER A 41 13.10 9.18 -17.18
C SER A 41 12.97 7.67 -16.99
N SER A 42 14.06 6.94 -17.22
CA SER A 42 14.12 5.49 -17.03
C SER A 42 13.98 5.08 -15.55
N LEU A 43 14.64 5.80 -14.64
CA LEU A 43 14.50 5.56 -13.21
C LEU A 43 13.09 5.90 -12.71
N ALA A 44 12.55 7.05 -13.12
CA ALA A 44 11.20 7.46 -12.77
C ALA A 44 10.16 6.43 -13.23
N SER A 45 10.25 5.97 -14.47
CA SER A 45 9.36 4.94 -15.02
C SER A 45 9.48 3.60 -14.27
N SER A 46 10.71 3.21 -13.91
CA SER A 46 10.95 1.99 -13.14
C SER A 46 10.36 2.08 -11.72
N LEU A 47 10.51 3.22 -11.04
CA LEU A 47 9.95 3.44 -9.70
C LEU A 47 8.41 3.47 -9.74
N ALA A 48 7.83 4.09 -10.77
CA ALA A 48 6.39 4.12 -10.99
C ALA A 48 5.83 2.70 -11.17
N ALA A 49 6.38 1.91 -12.10
CA ALA A 49 5.91 0.55 -12.35
C ALA A 49 6.01 -0.37 -11.11
N GLN A 50 7.04 -0.19 -10.28
CA GLN A 50 7.16 -0.94 -9.03
C GLN A 50 6.14 -0.50 -7.98
N SER A 51 5.86 0.80 -7.90
CA SER A 51 4.82 1.34 -7.03
C SER A 51 3.43 0.84 -7.45
N ASP A 52 3.17 0.80 -8.76
CA ASP A 52 1.94 0.23 -9.33
C ASP A 52 1.82 -1.26 -9.02
N ALA A 53 2.92 -2.02 -9.04
CA ALA A 53 2.91 -3.42 -8.64
C ALA A 53 2.55 -3.60 -7.15
N VAL A 54 3.06 -2.74 -6.27
CA VAL A 54 2.66 -2.73 -4.84
C VAL A 54 1.18 -2.40 -4.71
N ALA A 55 0.71 -1.35 -5.39
CA ALA A 55 -0.69 -0.93 -5.38
C ALA A 55 -1.62 -2.03 -5.92
N GLY A 56 -1.24 -2.71 -7.00
CA GLY A 56 -1.99 -3.83 -7.57
C GLY A 56 -2.10 -5.01 -6.61
N ALA A 57 -1.03 -5.36 -5.90
CA ALA A 57 -1.06 -6.42 -4.89
C ALA A 57 -1.95 -6.05 -3.67
N LEU A 58 -1.91 -4.78 -3.25
CA LEU A 58 -2.81 -4.28 -2.20
C LEU A 58 -4.28 -4.33 -2.65
N ALA A 59 -4.56 -3.89 -3.88
CA ALA A 59 -5.90 -3.89 -4.46
C ALA A 59 -6.47 -5.29 -4.64
N SER A 60 -5.62 -6.30 -4.86
CA SER A 60 -6.02 -7.71 -4.93
C SER A 60 -6.13 -8.41 -3.58
N GLY A 61 -5.90 -7.70 -2.46
CA GLY A 61 -5.90 -8.28 -1.12
C GLY A 61 -4.67 -9.11 -0.77
N ASP A 62 -3.66 -9.15 -1.64
CA ASP A 62 -2.42 -9.91 -1.44
C ASP A 62 -1.40 -9.07 -0.66
N SER A 63 -1.73 -8.84 0.62
CA SER A 63 -0.96 -7.97 1.52
C SER A 63 0.48 -8.45 1.76
N CYS A 64 0.73 -9.77 1.68
CA CYS A 64 2.05 -10.35 1.88
C CYS A 64 2.93 -10.21 0.64
N ARG A 65 2.36 -10.37 -0.56
CA ARG A 65 3.05 -9.99 -1.81
C ARG A 65 3.31 -8.50 -1.86
N ALA A 66 2.35 -7.66 -1.48
CA ALA A 66 2.55 -6.22 -1.41
C ALA A 66 3.73 -5.84 -0.51
N GLN A 67 3.86 -6.47 0.66
CA GLN A 67 4.99 -6.22 1.57
C GLN A 67 6.32 -6.61 0.92
N THR A 68 6.38 -7.75 0.25
CA THR A 68 7.58 -8.21 -0.46
C THR A 68 7.98 -7.24 -1.56
N LEU A 69 7.01 -6.79 -2.36
CA LEU A 69 7.23 -5.81 -3.42
C LEU A 69 7.69 -4.46 -2.87
N ALA A 70 7.12 -3.99 -1.75
CA ALA A 70 7.51 -2.74 -1.09
C ALA A 70 8.96 -2.79 -0.60
N ARG A 71 9.38 -3.90 0.03
CA ARG A 71 10.79 -4.11 0.42
C ARG A 71 11.72 -4.14 -0.80
N GLY A 72 11.27 -4.76 -1.90
CA GLY A 72 11.99 -4.74 -3.17
C GLY A 72 12.17 -3.33 -3.73
N LEU A 73 11.12 -2.51 -3.72
CA LEU A 73 11.16 -1.11 -4.12
C LEU A 73 12.13 -0.29 -3.25
N GLN A 74 12.11 -0.50 -1.93
CA GLN A 74 13.05 0.13 -1.00
C GLN A 74 14.50 -0.22 -1.35
N ALA A 75 14.82 -1.51 -1.52
CA ALA A 75 16.16 -1.96 -1.86
C ALA A 75 16.65 -1.37 -3.19
N ARG A 76 15.79 -1.32 -4.23
CA ARG A 76 16.15 -0.72 -5.53
C ARG A 76 16.34 0.79 -5.44
N THR A 77 15.54 1.47 -4.61
CA THR A 77 15.69 2.92 -4.38
C THR A 77 17.02 3.23 -3.69
N ILE A 78 17.38 2.47 -2.65
CA ILE A 78 18.68 2.57 -1.97
C ILE A 78 19.82 2.32 -2.95
N ALA A 79 19.72 1.28 -3.79
CA ALA A 79 20.72 1.00 -4.80
C ALA A 79 20.87 2.15 -5.81
N ALA A 80 19.77 2.75 -6.29
CA ALA A 80 19.81 3.88 -7.20
C ALA A 80 20.46 5.12 -6.58
N ILE A 81 20.20 5.38 -5.28
CA ILE A 81 20.85 6.45 -4.52
C ILE A 81 22.37 6.19 -4.41
N ASN A 82 22.76 4.99 -3.98
CA ASN A 82 24.17 4.62 -3.81
C ASN A 82 24.96 4.63 -5.13
N GLN A 83 24.30 4.37 -6.26
CA GLN A 83 24.88 4.45 -7.61
C GLN A 83 24.95 5.89 -8.15
N GLY A 84 24.50 6.90 -7.40
CA GLY A 84 24.49 8.29 -7.86
C GLY A 84 23.45 8.58 -8.95
N ARG A 85 22.46 7.70 -9.14
CA ARG A 85 21.39 7.87 -10.15
C ARG A 85 20.26 8.78 -9.71
N VAL A 86 20.30 9.21 -8.45
CA VAL A 86 19.32 10.10 -7.81
C VAL A 86 20.04 11.39 -7.42
N GLU A 87 19.54 12.52 -7.91
CA GLU A 87 20.07 13.83 -7.53
C GLU A 87 20.04 14.02 -6.01
N PRO A 88 21.09 14.60 -5.38
CA PRO A 88 21.20 14.71 -3.92
C PRO A 88 19.97 15.32 -3.24
N ARG A 89 19.33 16.31 -3.90
CA ARG A 89 18.14 16.98 -3.38
C ARG A 89 16.91 16.08 -3.27
N LEU A 90 16.88 14.94 -3.96
CA LEU A 90 15.77 13.98 -3.96
C LEU A 90 16.05 12.74 -3.11
N GLN A 91 17.30 12.50 -2.70
CA GLN A 91 17.69 11.25 -2.03
C GLN A 91 16.93 11.04 -0.71
N GLU A 92 16.90 12.05 0.16
CA GLU A 92 16.18 12.00 1.44
C GLU A 92 14.68 11.82 1.25
N GLN A 93 14.08 12.56 0.31
CA GLN A 93 12.65 12.46 0.07
C GLN A 93 12.27 11.06 -0.46
N LEU A 94 13.06 10.51 -1.38
CA LEU A 94 12.82 9.18 -1.93
C LEU A 94 13.04 8.08 -0.89
N SER A 95 14.13 8.14 -0.11
CA SER A 95 14.42 7.16 0.94
C SER A 95 13.33 7.17 2.02
N SER A 96 12.91 8.36 2.46
CA SER A 96 11.84 8.53 3.44
C SER A 96 10.51 7.96 2.93
N ALA A 97 10.11 8.29 1.69
CA ALA A 97 8.87 7.81 1.11
C ALA A 97 8.81 6.27 1.03
N VAL A 98 9.88 5.61 0.57
CA VAL A 98 9.90 4.14 0.50
C VAL A 98 9.99 3.48 1.87
N ASN A 99 10.67 4.10 2.84
CA ASN A 99 10.70 3.63 4.23
C ASN A 99 9.31 3.69 4.87
N THR A 100 8.59 4.79 4.67
CA THR A 100 7.19 4.92 5.11
C THR A 100 6.32 3.86 4.45
N LEU A 101 6.44 3.64 3.14
CA LEU A 101 5.67 2.60 2.44
C LEU A 101 5.89 1.21 3.06
N VAL A 102 7.13 0.80 3.27
CA VAL A 102 7.45 -0.50 3.90
C VAL A 102 6.89 -0.58 5.33
N ALA A 103 6.93 0.52 6.09
CA ALA A 103 6.39 0.56 7.44
C ALA A 103 4.85 0.44 7.46
N THR A 104 4.16 0.99 6.46
CA THR A 104 2.69 0.97 6.37
C THR A 104 2.16 -0.36 5.84
N VAL A 105 2.86 -1.01 4.91
CA VAL A 105 2.38 -2.27 4.31
C VAL A 105 2.59 -3.46 5.25
N ARG A 106 1.50 -3.96 5.84
CA ARG A 106 1.49 -5.13 6.72
C ARG A 106 0.98 -6.37 5.99
N CYS A 107 1.77 -7.44 6.00
CA CYS A 107 1.32 -8.77 5.61
C CYS A 107 0.34 -9.29 6.67
N VAL A 108 -0.87 -9.62 6.25
CA VAL A 108 -1.90 -10.28 7.05
C VAL A 108 -2.16 -11.64 6.40
N PRO A 109 -1.71 -12.74 7.01
CA PRO A 109 -1.98 -14.07 6.47
C PRO A 109 -3.47 -14.39 6.54
N PRO A 110 -4.00 -15.19 5.59
CA PRO A 110 -5.39 -15.62 5.64
C PRO A 110 -5.65 -16.43 6.92
N PRO A 111 -6.87 -16.37 7.47
CA PRO A 111 -7.22 -17.18 8.63
C PRO A 111 -7.05 -18.67 8.30
N ALA A 112 -6.56 -19.44 9.27
CA ALA A 112 -6.43 -20.89 9.11
C ALA A 112 -7.81 -21.49 8.77
N PRO A 113 -7.88 -22.46 7.84
CA PRO A 113 -9.13 -23.15 7.55
C PRO A 113 -9.61 -23.83 8.83
N THR A 114 -10.85 -23.55 9.24
CA THR A 114 -11.50 -24.30 10.31
C THR A 114 -11.65 -25.75 9.84
N ILE A 115 -10.84 -26.66 10.39
CA ILE A 115 -11.10 -28.09 10.23
C ILE A 115 -12.45 -28.35 10.90
N ARG A 116 -13.51 -28.47 10.10
CA ARG A 116 -14.74 -29.08 10.59
C ARG A 116 -14.38 -30.53 10.83
N GLU A 117 -14.21 -30.88 12.10
CA GLU A 117 -14.01 -32.23 12.61
C GLU A 117 -14.98 -33.18 11.89
N GLN A 118 -14.49 -33.88 10.87
CA GLN A 118 -15.26 -34.93 10.22
C GLN A 118 -15.28 -36.08 11.23
N LYS A 119 -16.35 -36.17 12.02
CA LYS A 119 -16.59 -37.30 12.91
C LYS A 119 -16.46 -38.60 12.10
N HIS A 120 -15.36 -39.32 12.29
CA HIS A 120 -15.27 -40.70 11.85
C HIS A 120 -16.33 -41.51 12.60
N PRO A 121 -17.18 -42.29 11.91
CA PRO A 121 -18.04 -43.24 12.58
C PRO A 121 -17.22 -44.41 13.13
N GLU A 122 -17.29 -44.61 14.44
CA GLU A 122 -16.76 -45.77 15.16
C GLU A 122 -17.32 -47.07 14.56
N LYS A 123 -16.44 -47.96 14.11
CA LYS A 123 -16.84 -49.33 13.75
C LYS A 123 -16.82 -50.20 14.99
N HIS A 124 -17.99 -50.44 15.57
CA HIS A 124 -18.25 -51.57 16.45
C HIS A 124 -18.23 -52.87 15.64
N GLY A 125 -17.27 -53.75 15.96
CA GLY A 125 -17.19 -55.11 15.43
C GLY A 125 -17.15 -56.11 16.57
N HIS A 126 -18.32 -56.55 17.03
CA HIS A 126 -18.48 -57.73 17.88
C HIS A 126 -18.29 -59.00 17.07
N GLY A 127 -17.46 -59.94 17.55
CA GLY A 127 -17.21 -61.24 16.90
C GLY A 127 -16.74 -62.32 17.88
N LYS A 128 -17.71 -63.14 18.29
CA LYS A 128 -17.77 -64.37 19.10
C LYS A 128 -16.53 -65.32 19.24
N HIS A 129 -16.37 -65.78 20.50
CA HIS A 129 -16.22 -67.14 21.07
C HIS A 129 -15.31 -68.26 20.50
N LYS A 130 -14.58 -68.85 21.48
CA LYS A 130 -14.31 -70.28 21.81
C LYS A 130 -13.48 -71.15 20.86
N GLY A 131 -12.37 -71.66 21.41
CA GLY A 131 -11.74 -72.94 21.07
C GLY A 131 -10.70 -73.32 22.13
N HIS A 132 -10.99 -74.37 22.90
CA HIS A 132 -10.06 -75.00 23.85
C HIS A 132 -9.05 -75.90 23.12
N GLY A 133 -7.82 -75.95 23.61
CA GLY A 133 -6.87 -77.03 23.35
C GLY A 133 -5.85 -77.11 24.48
N LYS A 134 -5.96 -78.14 25.32
CA LYS A 134 -4.95 -78.55 26.32
C LYS A 134 -4.08 -79.67 25.73
N HIS A 135 -2.78 -79.64 26.06
CA HIS A 135 -1.87 -80.76 26.35
C HIS A 135 -0.55 -80.09 26.80
N ASP A 136 -0.06 -80.20 28.04
CA ASP A 136 0.43 -81.35 28.85
C ASP A 136 1.80 -81.90 28.42
N GLY A 137 2.74 -81.88 29.39
CA GLY A 137 4.01 -82.62 29.48
C GLY A 137 5.24 -81.98 28.80
N ASP A 138 6.44 -81.89 29.37
CA ASP A 138 7.05 -82.49 30.58
C ASP A 138 8.37 -81.74 30.88
N ASP A 139 8.65 -81.47 32.17
CA ASP A 139 9.94 -81.44 32.91
C ASP A 139 9.82 -80.59 34.21
#